data_AF-A0A6A4GRA5-F1
#
_entry.id   AF-A0A6A4GRA5-F1
#
_cell.length_a   1.000
_cell.length_b   1.000
_cell.length_c   1.000
_cell.angle_alpha   90.00
_cell.angle_beta   90.00
_cell.angle_gamma   90.00
#
_symmetry.space_group_name_H-M   'P 1'
#
loop_
_entity.id
_entity.type
_entity.pdbx_description
1 polymer ?
#
loop_
_entity_poly.entity_id
_entity_poly.type
_entity_poly.pdbx_seq_one_letter_code
_entity_poly.pdbx_strand_id
1 'polypeptide(L)'
;DGVNFSPSSMHAGNATIIYWASPGARPIGGQIQQIKNVGLNGTTVQIHVQPYELLLKSLYDPFLRYLHLLAKTYSSMLGETEDVIGLEDIIAHAARFDYSHNRTVLVNLSRD
;
A
#
# COMPACT_ATOMS: atom_id res chain seq x y z
N ASP A 1 23.95 4.29 -9.86
CA ASP A 1 23.67 3.31 -8.79
C ASP A 1 22.49 2.44 -9.16
N GLY A 2 22.76 1.36 -9.89
CA GLY A 2 21.74 0.42 -10.35
C GLY A 2 21.42 -0.57 -9.24
N VAL A 3 20.45 -0.23 -8.38
CA VAL A 3 19.90 -1.18 -7.43
C VAL A 3 19.07 -2.19 -8.22
N ASN A 4 19.57 -3.42 -8.30
CA ASN A 4 18.90 -4.49 -9.02
C ASN A 4 17.92 -5.17 -8.05
N PHE A 5 16.63 -4.81 -8.11
CA PHE A 5 15.61 -5.47 -7.30
C PHE A 5 15.37 -6.89 -7.81
N SER A 6 15.47 -7.88 -6.91
CA SER A 6 15.22 -9.28 -7.23
C SER A 6 13.78 -9.44 -7.77
N PRO A 7 13.55 -10.13 -8.89
CA PRO A 7 12.20 -10.38 -9.43
C PRO A 7 11.40 -11.43 -8.62
N SER A 8 11.78 -11.70 -7.36
CA SER A 8 11.14 -12.69 -6.51
C SER A 8 9.70 -12.28 -6.20
N SER A 9 8.74 -13.20 -6.35
CA SER A 9 7.42 -13.03 -5.76
C SER A 9 7.60 -12.92 -4.25
N MET A 10 7.10 -11.84 -3.66
CA MET A 10 7.23 -11.65 -2.23
C MET A 10 6.30 -12.66 -1.52
N HIS A 11 6.84 -13.42 -0.57
CA HIS A 11 6.11 -14.38 0.27
C HIS A 11 5.35 -13.68 1.41
N ALA A 12 4.36 -14.37 1.99
CA ALA A 12 3.58 -13.92 3.16
C ALA A 12 4.43 -13.16 4.19
N GLY A 13 4.36 -11.83 4.14
CA GLY A 13 5.41 -10.91 4.64
C GLY A 13 5.56 -9.64 3.81
N ASN A 14 4.84 -9.56 2.68
CA ASN A 14 4.82 -8.40 1.77
C ASN A 14 4.58 -7.07 2.49
N ALA A 15 5.45 -6.11 2.16
CA ALA A 15 5.38 -4.76 2.70
C ALA A 15 4.04 -4.09 2.35
N THR A 16 3.48 -3.38 3.33
CA THR A 16 2.29 -2.55 3.14
C THR A 16 2.74 -1.11 2.94
N ILE A 17 2.08 -0.42 2.01
CA ILE A 17 2.40 0.94 1.62
C ILE A 17 1.13 1.79 1.51
N ILE A 18 1.31 3.11 1.58
CA ILE A 18 0.33 4.11 1.17
C ILE A 18 0.85 4.72 -0.14
N TYR A 19 0.00 4.79 -1.17
CA TYR A 19 0.41 5.17 -2.53
C TYR A 19 -0.72 5.86 -3.30
N TRP A 20 -0.36 6.50 -4.41
CA TRP A 20 -1.31 6.98 -5.42
C TRP A 20 -1.55 5.92 -6.48
N ALA A 21 -2.77 5.38 -6.56
CA ALA A 21 -3.12 4.41 -7.62
C ALA A 21 -3.23 5.06 -9.01
N SER A 22 -3.48 6.37 -9.06
CA SER A 22 -3.45 7.16 -10.28
C SER A 22 -3.18 8.63 -9.96
N PRO A 23 -2.65 9.42 -10.92
CA PRO A 23 -2.36 10.83 -10.70
C PRO A 23 -3.61 11.60 -10.24
N GLY A 24 -3.51 12.27 -9.09
CA GLY A 24 -4.61 13.09 -8.53
C GLY A 24 -5.75 12.31 -7.86
N ALA A 25 -5.70 10.97 -7.80
CA ALA A 25 -6.58 10.18 -6.94
C ALA A 25 -6.30 10.50 -5.46
N ARG A 26 -7.02 9.90 -4.50
CA ARG A 26 -6.61 9.98 -3.07
C ARG A 26 -5.64 8.84 -2.75
N PRO A 27 -4.73 9.00 -1.78
CA PRO A 27 -3.85 7.90 -1.40
C PRO A 27 -4.66 6.75 -0.79
N ILE A 28 -4.26 5.54 -1.14
CA ILE A 28 -4.84 4.31 -0.61
C ILE A 28 -3.75 3.42 -0.07
N GLY A 29 -4.14 2.52 0.82
CA GLY A 29 -3.26 1.48 1.35
C GLY A 29 -3.29 0.25 0.48
N GLY A 30 -2.15 -0.40 0.31
CA GLY A 30 -2.05 -1.66 -0.41
C GLY A 30 -0.82 -2.46 -0.06
N GLN A 31 -0.82 -3.72 -0.47
CA GLN A 31 0.25 -4.65 -0.24
C GLN A 31 1.02 -4.88 -1.54
N ILE A 32 2.34 -4.72 -1.50
CA ILE A 32 3.20 -4.99 -2.66
C ILE A 32 3.16 -6.48 -2.97
N GLN A 33 2.77 -6.86 -4.18
CA GLN A 33 2.76 -8.24 -4.65
C GLN A 33 4.08 -8.59 -5.36
N GLN A 34 4.59 -7.65 -6.16
CA GLN A 34 5.79 -7.87 -6.96
C GLN A 34 6.49 -6.55 -7.27
N ILE A 35 7.82 -6.61 -7.40
CA ILE A 35 8.65 -5.51 -7.90
C ILE A 35 9.35 -6.01 -9.17
N LYS A 36 9.27 -5.24 -10.26
CA LYS A 36 9.84 -5.59 -11.56
C LYS A 36 10.72 -4.47 -12.08
N ASN A 37 11.90 -4.82 -12.61
CA ASN A 37 12.72 -3.90 -13.37
C ASN A 37 12.29 -3.99 -14.85
N VAL A 38 11.63 -2.95 -15.36
CA VAL A 38 11.05 -2.88 -16.71
C VAL A 38 11.72 -1.77 -17.51
N GLY A 39 12.96 -2.00 -17.91
CA GLY A 39 13.70 -1.10 -18.79
C GLY A 39 14.92 -1.81 -19.36
N LEU A 40 15.42 -1.34 -20.51
CA LEU A 40 16.55 -1.95 -21.23
C LEU A 40 17.80 -2.15 -20.34
N ASN A 41 17.94 -1.33 -19.29
CA ASN A 41 19.03 -1.41 -18.29
C ASN A 41 18.52 -1.58 -16.84
N GLY A 42 17.24 -1.94 -16.64
CA GLY A 42 16.63 -2.00 -15.30
C GLY A 42 16.46 -0.63 -14.61
N THR A 43 16.47 0.46 -15.38
CA THR A 43 16.35 1.84 -14.87
C THR A 43 14.95 2.22 -14.41
N THR A 44 13.93 1.48 -14.83
CA THR A 44 12.54 1.73 -14.47
C THR A 44 12.05 0.59 -13.60
N VAL A 45 11.48 0.92 -12.46
CA VAL A 45 10.91 -0.04 -11.51
C VAL A 45 9.39 0.08 -11.56
N GLN A 46 8.72 -1.05 -11.75
CA GLN A 46 7.28 -1.18 -11.58
C GLN A 46 6.98 -1.96 -10.31
N ILE A 47 5.99 -1.49 -9.57
CA ILE A 47 5.53 -2.10 -8.33
C ILE A 47 4.08 -2.50 -8.56
N HIS A 48 3.84 -3.80 -8.47
CA HIS A 48 2.50 -4.37 -8.47
C HIS A 48 1.97 -4.34 -7.05
N VAL A 49 0.83 -3.71 -6.84
CA VAL A 49 0.24 -3.48 -5.51
C VAL A 49 -1.19 -3.94 -5.54
N GLN A 50 -1.58 -4.76 -4.58
CA GLN A 50 -2.97 -5.10 -4.37
C GLN A 50 -3.54 -4.18 -3.29
N PRO A 51 -4.53 -3.32 -3.61
CA PRO A 51 -5.09 -2.38 -2.66
C PRO A 51 -5.85 -3.11 -1.57
N TYR A 52 -5.88 -2.54 -0.36
CA TYR A 52 -6.87 -2.96 0.64
C TYR A 52 -8.23 -2.41 0.26
N GLU A 53 -9.26 -3.22 0.42
CA GLU A 53 -10.63 -2.77 0.24
C GLU A 53 -10.98 -1.66 1.26
N LEU A 54 -11.71 -0.65 0.79
CA LEU A 54 -12.17 0.42 1.65
C LEU A 54 -13.12 -0.11 2.72
N LEU A 55 -13.04 0.48 3.91
CA LEU A 55 -14.02 0.24 4.95
C LEU A 55 -15.43 0.57 4.42
N LEU A 56 -16.38 -0.33 4.65
CA LEU A 56 -17.79 -0.11 4.28
C LEU A 56 -18.28 1.23 4.84
N LYS A 57 -19.00 2.02 4.03
CA LYS A 57 -19.49 3.36 4.42
C LYS A 57 -20.39 3.36 5.65
N SER A 58 -21.03 2.23 5.96
CA SER A 58 -21.86 2.05 7.16
C SER A 58 -21.04 1.89 8.43
N LEU A 59 -19.73 1.64 8.33
CA LEU A 59 -18.83 1.43 9.44
C LEU A 59 -18.00 2.68 9.69
N TYR A 60 -17.89 3.03 10.96
CA TYR A 60 -17.13 4.20 11.39
C TYR A 60 -15.64 3.89 11.51
N ASP A 61 -14.80 4.77 10.95
CA ASP A 61 -13.35 4.74 11.15
C ASP A 61 -12.96 5.55 12.41
N PRO A 62 -12.49 4.90 13.49
CA PRO A 62 -12.14 5.57 14.73
C PRO A 62 -10.98 6.58 14.58
N PHE A 63 -10.09 6.38 13.61
CA PHE A 63 -8.90 7.22 13.45
C PHE A 63 -9.21 8.60 12.85
N LEU A 64 -10.42 8.82 12.35
CA LEU A 64 -10.91 10.16 11.97
C LEU A 64 -10.90 11.15 13.14
N ARG A 65 -10.97 10.67 14.39
CA ARG A 65 -10.85 11.50 15.61
C ARG A 65 -9.40 11.73 16.04
N TYR A 66 -8.46 10.92 15.55
CA TYR A 66 -7.08 10.89 16.01
C TYR A 66 -6.12 11.12 14.83
N LEU A 67 -6.26 12.27 14.17
CA LEU A 67 -5.49 12.61 12.97
C LEU A 67 -3.97 12.54 13.16
N HIS A 68 -3.49 12.76 14.39
CA HIS A 68 -2.07 12.67 14.75
C HIS A 68 -1.49 11.24 14.69
N LEU A 69 -2.34 10.20 14.68
CA LEU A 69 -1.88 8.81 14.58
C LEU A 69 -1.56 8.41 13.13
N LEU A 70 -1.89 9.26 12.14
CA LEU A 70 -1.68 9.01 10.71
C LEU A 70 -2.14 7.60 10.28
N ALA A 71 -3.28 7.18 10.84
CA ALA A 71 -3.81 5.84 10.68
C ALA A 71 -5.17 5.89 10.00
N LYS A 72 -5.50 4.82 9.27
CA LYS A 72 -6.78 4.67 8.57
C LYS A 72 -7.23 3.23 8.59
N THR A 73 -8.54 3.04 8.75
CA THR A 73 -9.15 1.72 8.77
C THR A 73 -9.58 1.28 7.37
N TYR A 74 -9.30 0.02 7.06
CA TYR A 74 -9.68 -0.69 5.84
C TYR A 74 -10.41 -1.98 6.19
N SER A 75 -11.01 -2.62 5.18
CA SER A 75 -11.36 -4.04 5.25
C SER A 75 -10.07 -4.88 5.30
N SER A 76 -10.10 -6.04 5.95
CA SER A 76 -8.96 -6.96 5.93
C SER A 76 -8.78 -7.68 4.60
N MET A 77 -9.73 -7.51 3.66
CA MET A 77 -9.64 -8.07 2.32
C MET A 77 -8.81 -7.17 1.41
N LEU A 78 -8.02 -7.82 0.54
CA LEU A 78 -7.36 -7.16 -0.58
C LEU A 78 -8.34 -7.13 -1.77
N GLY A 79 -8.32 -6.04 -2.54
CA GLY A 79 -9.11 -5.91 -3.75
C GLY A 79 -8.68 -6.90 -4.82
N GLU A 80 -9.57 -7.20 -5.77
CA GLU A 80 -9.34 -8.25 -6.77
C GLU A 80 -8.30 -7.86 -7.83
N THR A 81 -8.10 -6.56 -8.05
CA THR A 81 -7.25 -6.01 -9.11
C THR A 81 -5.96 -5.43 -8.54
N GLU A 82 -4.83 -5.73 -9.19
CA GLU A 82 -3.56 -5.09 -8.89
C GLU A 82 -3.44 -3.73 -9.60
N ASP A 83 -2.92 -2.75 -8.87
CA ASP A 83 -2.40 -1.50 -9.42
C ASP A 83 -0.94 -1.70 -9.81
N VAL A 84 -0.51 -1.06 -10.91
CA VAL A 84 0.89 -1.01 -11.33
C VAL A 84 1.36 0.43 -11.21
N ILE A 85 2.31 0.66 -10.30
CA ILE A 85 2.78 2.01 -9.95
C ILE A 85 4.30 2.13 -10.07
N GLY A 86 4.78 3.37 -10.15
CA GLY A 86 6.20 3.71 -10.02
C GLY A 86 6.64 3.80 -8.56
N LEU A 87 7.95 4.01 -8.34
CA LEU A 87 8.49 4.29 -7.01
C LEU A 87 8.04 5.65 -6.48
N GLU A 88 7.88 6.62 -7.38
CA GLU A 88 7.43 7.99 -7.13
C GLU A 88 5.98 8.07 -6.62
N ASP A 89 5.18 7.03 -6.89
CA ASP A 89 3.79 6.95 -6.46
C ASP A 89 3.66 6.45 -5.02
N ILE A 90 4.73 5.91 -4.42
CA ILE A 90 4.76 5.49 -3.02
C ILE A 90 4.92 6.73 -2.14
N ILE A 91 3.96 6.94 -1.26
CA ILE A 91 3.97 8.03 -0.28
C ILE A 91 4.67 7.58 1.00
N ALA A 92 4.37 6.37 1.46
CA ALA A 92 4.88 5.88 2.73
C ALA A 92 4.85 4.36 2.84
N HIS A 93 5.75 3.84 3.67
CA HIS A 93 5.57 2.52 4.25
C HIS A 93 4.51 2.57 5.35
N ALA A 94 3.76 1.49 5.51
CA ALA A 94 2.74 1.39 6.54
C ALA A 94 2.89 0.12 7.37
N ALA A 95 2.66 0.24 8.67
CA ALA A 95 2.43 -0.91 9.53
C ALA A 95 0.98 -1.36 9.39
N ARG A 96 0.79 -2.68 9.27
CA ARG A 96 -0.51 -3.33 9.26
C ARG A 96 -0.84 -3.85 10.66
N PHE A 97 -2.01 -3.52 11.17
CA PHE A 97 -2.57 -4.13 12.37
C PHE A 97 -3.94 -4.74 12.07
N ASP A 98 -4.05 -6.06 12.23
CA ASP A 98 -5.33 -6.75 12.08
C ASP A 98 -6.20 -6.51 13.32
N TYR A 99 -7.34 -5.88 13.07
CA TYR A 99 -8.33 -5.54 14.07
C TYR A 99 -9.55 -6.44 13.92
N SER A 100 -10.33 -6.56 14.99
CA SER A 100 -11.53 -7.39 15.00
C SER A 100 -12.51 -7.05 13.86
N HIS A 101 -13.39 -8.00 13.52
CA HIS A 101 -14.49 -7.82 12.56
C HIS A 101 -14.05 -7.53 11.12
N ASN A 102 -13.03 -8.23 10.63
CA ASN A 102 -12.53 -8.11 9.25
C ASN A 102 -12.07 -6.69 8.91
N ARG A 103 -11.41 -6.03 9.88
CA ARG A 103 -10.86 -4.68 9.71
C ARG A 103 -9.37 -4.72 9.89
N THR A 104 -8.68 -3.93 9.10
CA THR A 104 -7.24 -3.77 9.23
C THR A 104 -6.95 -2.28 9.30
N VAL A 105 -6.05 -1.91 10.21
CA VAL A 105 -5.59 -0.54 10.37
C VAL A 105 -4.22 -0.44 9.72
N LEU A 106 -4.06 0.57 8.87
CA LEU A 106 -2.77 0.94 8.33
C LEU A 106 -2.30 2.23 8.99
N VAL A 107 -1.09 2.18 9.53
CA VAL A 107 -0.43 3.31 10.19
C VAL A 107 0.72 3.76 9.32
N ASN A 108 0.71 5.01 8.88
CA ASN A 108 1.83 5.62 8.15
C ASN A 108 3.09 5.65 9.04
N LEU A 109 4.20 5.10 8.53
CA LEU A 109 5.49 5.06 9.25
C LEU A 109 6.52 6.07 8.72
N SER A 110 6.20 6.79 7.66
CA SER A 110 7.06 7.87 7.19
C SER A 110 7.11 8.97 8.24
N ARG A 111 8.32 9.50 8.46
CA ARG A 111 8.51 10.72 9.24
C ARG A 111 8.33 11.90 8.30
N ASP A 112 7.65 12.94 8.78
CA ASP A 112 7.69 14.26 8.14
C ASP A 112 9.14 14.80 8.07
#